data_AF-A0A6I0ETY7-F1
#
_entry.id   AF-A0A6I0ETY7-F1
#
_cell.length_a   1.000
_cell.length_b   1.000
_cell.length_c   1.000
_cell.angle_alpha   90.00
_cell.angle_beta   90.00
_cell.angle_gamma   90.00
#
_symmetry.space_group_name_H-M   'P 1'
#
loop_
_entity.id
_entity.type
_entity.pdbx_description
1 polymer ?
#
loop_
_entity_poly.entity_id
_entity_poly.type
_entity_poly.pdbx_seq_one_letter_code
_entity_poly.pdbx_strand_id
1 'polypeptide(L)'
;MITAPVFSSSPTPVTPSPSTPVVPTDPTDQEIVDAVRDKYKDHVMLDNTVKENDDVTDTVKALKDQQEQEANQDLSVTVTAVNASNGDAVAEYLALANGVVTFAKLNETGQAVTEKATLTFQKGQANTTLVVTVTIESLIATA
;
A
#
# COMPACT_ATOMS: atom_id res chain seq x y z
N MET A 1 19.78 72.52 49.75
CA MET A 1 20.61 71.49 49.10
C MET A 1 19.75 70.24 48.97
N ILE A 2 19.58 69.75 47.75
CA ILE A 2 18.52 68.80 47.37
C ILE A 2 19.10 67.39 47.35
N THR A 3 18.55 66.49 48.16
CA THR A 3 18.89 65.07 48.20
C THR A 3 18.18 64.36 47.04
N ALA A 4 18.93 63.73 46.15
CA ALA A 4 18.40 62.82 45.13
C ALA A 4 18.45 61.37 45.65
N PRO A 5 17.36 60.58 45.56
CA PRO A 5 17.44 59.15 45.80
C PRO A 5 17.93 58.41 44.55
N VAL A 6 18.86 57.48 44.77
CA VAL A 6 19.34 56.48 43.81
C VAL A 6 18.25 55.42 43.57
N PHE A 7 17.80 55.26 42.33
CA PHE A 7 16.95 54.14 41.92
C PHE A 7 17.85 52.94 41.56
N SER A 8 17.76 51.88 42.37
CA SER A 8 18.35 50.58 42.10
C SER A 8 17.37 49.76 41.26
N SER A 9 17.69 49.57 39.98
CA SER A 9 16.90 48.73 39.08
C SER A 9 17.22 47.26 39.33
N SER A 10 16.33 46.57 40.04
CA SER A 10 16.37 45.12 40.21
C SER A 10 16.03 44.44 38.86
N PRO A 11 16.83 43.48 38.37
CA PRO A 11 16.48 42.74 37.15
C PRO A 11 15.27 41.84 37.42
N THR A 12 14.25 41.93 36.56
CA THR A 12 13.11 41.01 36.56
C THR A 12 13.57 39.58 36.28
N PRO A 13 13.12 38.58 37.04
CA PRO A 13 13.40 37.18 36.74
C PRO A 13 12.74 36.80 35.40
N VAL A 14 13.52 36.26 34.48
CA VAL A 14 13.02 35.65 33.25
C VAL A 14 12.34 34.33 33.61
N THR A 15 11.00 34.31 33.57
CA THR A 15 10.24 33.06 33.67
C THR A 15 10.58 32.19 32.45
N PRO A 16 11.06 30.94 32.61
CA PRO A 16 11.23 30.06 31.47
C PRO A 16 9.86 29.82 30.81
N SER A 17 9.81 30.03 29.50
CA SER A 17 8.61 29.75 28.70
C SER A 17 8.21 28.28 28.89
N PRO A 18 6.93 27.96 29.17
CA PRO A 18 6.51 26.58 29.32
C PRO A 18 6.79 25.85 28.01
N SER A 19 7.54 24.75 28.07
CA SER A 19 7.71 23.84 26.95
C SER A 19 6.33 23.36 26.52
N THR A 20 5.93 23.70 25.30
CA THR A 20 4.67 23.24 24.72
C THR A 20 4.64 21.71 24.77
N PRO A 21 3.60 21.08 25.35
CA PRO A 21 3.46 19.64 25.26
C PRO A 21 3.38 19.25 23.78
N VAL A 22 4.25 18.34 23.35
CA VAL A 22 4.18 17.72 22.03
C VAL A 22 2.85 16.96 22.00
N VAL A 23 1.84 17.51 21.33
CA VAL A 23 0.60 16.79 21.06
C VAL A 23 0.99 15.63 20.13
N PRO A 24 0.66 14.37 20.45
CA PRO A 24 0.83 13.30 19.47
C PRO A 24 -0.05 13.66 18.27
N THR A 25 0.57 14.00 17.15
CA THR A 25 -0.13 14.21 15.88
C THR A 25 -0.66 12.87 15.42
N ASP A 26 -1.97 12.77 15.23
CA ASP A 26 -2.57 11.64 14.52
C ASP A 26 -1.88 11.45 13.17
N PRO A 27 -1.62 10.20 12.74
CA PRO A 27 -1.01 9.94 11.46
C PRO A 27 -1.88 10.49 10.34
N THR A 28 -1.24 11.10 9.34
CA THR A 28 -1.93 11.62 8.16
C THR A 28 -2.53 10.49 7.32
N ASP A 29 -3.56 10.78 6.54
CA ASP A 29 -4.15 9.81 5.59
C ASP A 29 -3.07 9.21 4.66
N GLN A 30 -2.08 10.02 4.27
CA GLN A 30 -0.97 9.57 3.42
C GLN A 30 -0.08 8.54 4.15
N GLU A 31 0.32 8.82 5.38
CA GLU A 31 1.11 7.86 6.19
C GLU A 31 0.36 6.55 6.41
N ILE A 32 -0.97 6.62 6.55
CA ILE A 32 -1.81 5.43 6.71
C ILE A 32 -1.85 4.60 5.41
N VAL A 33 -2.07 5.22 4.24
CA VAL A 33 -2.10 4.45 2.98
C VAL A 33 -0.74 3.86 2.63
N ASP A 34 0.36 4.57 2.90
CA ASP A 34 1.71 4.04 2.67
C ASP A 34 2.05 2.89 3.62
N ALA A 35 1.72 3.02 4.91
CA ALA A 35 1.92 1.95 5.89
C ALA A 35 1.11 0.69 5.54
N VAL A 36 -0.12 0.86 5.04
CA VAL A 36 -0.94 -0.28 4.59
C VAL A 36 -0.41 -0.88 3.29
N ARG A 37 -0.01 -0.06 2.30
CA ARG A 37 0.59 -0.54 1.05
C ARG A 37 1.76 -1.48 1.33
N ASP A 38 2.62 -1.13 2.28
CA ASP A 38 3.84 -1.89 2.57
C ASP A 38 3.58 -3.28 3.15
N LYS A 39 2.35 -3.56 3.62
CA LYS A 39 1.91 -4.87 4.11
C LYS A 39 1.54 -5.85 2.99
N TYR A 40 1.31 -5.37 1.77
CA TYR A 40 0.93 -6.22 0.64
C TYR A 40 2.16 -6.78 -0.06
N LYS A 41 2.03 -7.99 -0.61
CA LYS A 41 3.06 -8.59 -1.45
C LYS A 41 3.15 -7.84 -2.77
N ASP A 42 4.38 -7.58 -3.19
CA ASP A 42 4.71 -7.06 -4.52
C ASP A 42 4.94 -8.19 -5.54
N HIS A 43 5.02 -9.44 -5.08
CA HIS A 43 5.15 -10.61 -5.94
C HIS A 43 4.31 -11.79 -5.42
N VAL A 44 3.55 -12.42 -6.32
CA VAL A 44 2.68 -13.56 -6.04
C VAL A 44 2.79 -14.61 -7.15
N MET A 45 2.49 -15.87 -6.82
CA MET A 45 2.56 -16.98 -7.76
C MET A 45 1.18 -17.63 -7.88
N LEU A 46 0.73 -17.82 -9.11
CA LEU A 46 -0.43 -18.64 -9.46
C LEU A 46 0.09 -19.98 -9.93
N ASP A 47 -0.18 -21.01 -9.13
CA ASP A 47 0.20 -22.38 -9.45
C ASP A 47 -0.76 -23.00 -10.47
N ASN A 48 -0.43 -24.22 -10.90
CA ASN A 48 -1.21 -24.99 -11.86
C ASN A 48 -2.52 -25.59 -11.30
N THR A 49 -2.86 -25.32 -10.04
CA THR A 49 -4.11 -25.79 -9.41
C THR A 49 -5.27 -24.82 -9.63
N VAL A 50 -4.96 -23.56 -9.95
CA VAL A 50 -5.93 -22.52 -10.30
C VAL A 50 -6.56 -22.82 -11.65
N LYS A 51 -7.89 -22.80 -11.72
CA LYS A 51 -8.63 -23.09 -12.94
C LYS A 51 -8.95 -21.82 -13.71
N GLU A 52 -9.18 -21.99 -15.01
CA GLU A 52 -9.70 -20.91 -15.83
C GLU A 52 -11.03 -20.38 -15.25
N ASN A 53 -11.16 -19.06 -15.21
CA ASN A 53 -12.24 -18.29 -14.61
C ASN A 53 -12.30 -18.31 -13.08
N ASP A 54 -11.32 -18.90 -12.38
CA ASP A 54 -11.25 -18.78 -10.93
C ASP A 54 -10.97 -17.32 -10.51
N ASP A 55 -11.59 -16.92 -9.40
CA ASP A 55 -11.30 -15.66 -8.74
C ASP A 55 -9.95 -15.77 -8.02
N VAL A 56 -9.00 -14.95 -8.46
CA VAL A 56 -7.64 -14.88 -7.91
C VAL A 56 -7.38 -13.54 -7.21
N THR A 57 -8.43 -12.78 -6.93
CA THR A 57 -8.34 -11.45 -6.31
C THR A 57 -7.63 -11.50 -4.96
N ASP A 58 -7.93 -12.51 -4.15
CA ASP A 58 -7.29 -12.69 -2.84
C ASP A 58 -5.81 -13.05 -2.96
N THR A 59 -5.45 -13.81 -4.01
CA THR A 59 -4.05 -14.12 -4.30
C THR A 59 -3.28 -12.86 -4.71
N VAL A 60 -3.87 -11.99 -5.53
CA VAL A 60 -3.28 -10.71 -5.94
C VAL A 60 -3.20 -9.73 -4.76
N LYS A 61 -4.19 -9.74 -3.87
CA LYS A 61 -4.27 -8.92 -2.65
C LYS A 61 -3.60 -9.59 -1.45
N ALA A 62 -2.68 -10.53 -1.67
CA ALA A 62 -2.04 -11.25 -0.59
C ALA A 62 -1.16 -10.32 0.27
N LEU A 63 -1.34 -10.42 1.59
CA LEU A 63 -0.48 -9.76 2.57
C LEU A 63 0.85 -10.50 2.73
N LYS A 64 1.90 -9.77 3.07
CA LYS A 64 3.21 -10.32 3.45
C LYS A 64 3.09 -11.16 4.72
N ASP A 65 2.36 -10.63 5.70
CA ASP A 65 1.96 -11.34 6.92
C ASP A 65 0.43 -11.34 7.03
N GLN A 66 -0.15 -12.54 7.14
CA GLN A 66 -1.60 -12.73 7.23
C GLN A 66 -2.18 -12.21 8.56
N GLN A 67 -1.34 -11.96 9.58
CA GLN A 67 -1.77 -11.36 10.84
C GLN A 67 -1.87 -9.83 10.77
N GLU A 68 -1.34 -9.20 9.72
CA GLU A 68 -1.29 -7.75 9.57
C GLU A 68 -2.52 -7.13 8.88
N GLN A 69 -3.58 -7.91 8.69
CA GLN A 69 -4.86 -7.43 8.17
C GLN A 69 -5.55 -6.53 9.21
N GLU A 70 -4.97 -5.35 9.41
CA GLU A 70 -5.52 -4.27 10.22
C GLU A 70 -6.72 -3.71 9.48
N ALA A 71 -7.90 -3.83 10.09
CA ALA A 71 -9.13 -3.21 9.64
C ALA A 71 -9.08 -1.69 9.86
N ASN A 72 -8.34 -0.98 9.01
CA ASN A 72 -8.61 0.45 8.82
C ASN A 72 -9.95 0.55 8.06
N GLN A 73 -11.07 0.63 8.79
CA GLN A 73 -12.43 0.58 8.23
C GLN A 73 -12.72 1.65 7.16
N ASP A 74 -11.90 2.71 7.10
CA ASP A 74 -12.01 3.80 6.12
C ASP A 74 -11.00 3.70 4.96
N LEU A 75 -10.21 2.62 4.86
CA LEU A 75 -9.25 2.42 3.78
C LEU A 75 -9.80 1.43 2.74
N SER A 76 -9.82 1.86 1.48
CA SER A 76 -10.21 1.03 0.35
C SER A 76 -8.97 0.45 -0.35
N VAL A 77 -8.98 -0.86 -0.59
CA VAL A 77 -7.97 -1.56 -1.42
C VAL A 77 -8.67 -2.28 -2.58
N THR A 78 -8.41 -1.81 -3.80
CA THR A 78 -9.01 -2.34 -5.02
C THR A 78 -7.95 -2.62 -6.09
N VAL A 79 -8.17 -3.66 -6.90
CA VAL A 79 -7.36 -3.86 -8.11
C VAL A 79 -7.94 -2.94 -9.19
N THR A 80 -7.10 -2.09 -9.78
CA THR A 80 -7.52 -1.07 -10.75
C THR A 80 -7.04 -1.33 -12.16
N ALA A 81 -5.99 -2.14 -12.33
CA ALA A 81 -5.51 -2.56 -13.64
C ALA A 81 -4.85 -3.94 -13.59
N VAL A 82 -4.90 -4.66 -14.71
CA VAL A 82 -4.07 -5.83 -15.00
C VAL A 82 -3.39 -5.62 -16.35
N ASN A 83 -2.11 -5.90 -16.42
CA ASN A 83 -1.25 -5.60 -17.56
C ASN A 83 -0.28 -6.76 -17.82
N ALA A 84 0.23 -6.85 -19.05
CA ALA A 84 1.32 -7.76 -19.37
C ALA A 84 2.59 -7.39 -18.57
N SER A 85 3.63 -8.25 -18.62
CA SER A 85 4.92 -8.03 -17.95
C SER A 85 5.53 -6.65 -18.17
N ASN A 86 5.37 -6.07 -19.37
CA ASN A 86 5.90 -4.74 -19.71
C ASN A 86 5.17 -3.59 -18.98
N GLY A 87 3.95 -3.80 -18.49
CA GLY A 87 3.14 -2.81 -17.77
C GLY A 87 2.24 -1.94 -18.66
N ASP A 88 2.43 -1.96 -19.98
CA ASP A 88 1.68 -1.11 -20.92
C ASP A 88 0.66 -1.88 -21.76
N ALA A 89 0.90 -3.17 -21.99
CA ALA A 89 -0.01 -4.01 -22.76
C ALA A 89 -1.10 -4.64 -21.87
N VAL A 90 -2.19 -5.05 -22.51
CA VAL A 90 -3.27 -5.79 -21.84
C VAL A 90 -2.74 -7.16 -21.40
N ALA A 91 -3.13 -7.58 -20.20
CA ALA A 91 -2.86 -8.93 -19.71
C ALA A 91 -3.53 -9.99 -20.62
N GLU A 92 -2.86 -11.10 -20.85
CA GLU A 92 -3.35 -12.24 -21.61
C GLU A 92 -3.97 -13.31 -20.69
N TYR A 93 -3.45 -13.45 -19.46
CA TYR A 93 -3.83 -14.53 -18.54
C TYR A 93 -4.66 -14.06 -17.35
N LEU A 94 -4.58 -12.77 -17.00
CA LEU A 94 -5.43 -12.13 -16.00
C LEU A 94 -6.48 -11.25 -16.66
N ALA A 95 -7.71 -11.30 -16.15
CA ALA A 95 -8.76 -10.34 -16.49
C ALA A 95 -9.21 -9.58 -15.23
N LEU A 96 -9.60 -8.33 -15.42
CA LEU A 96 -10.13 -7.48 -14.35
C LEU A 96 -11.55 -7.04 -14.70
N ALA A 97 -12.50 -7.34 -13.81
CA ALA A 97 -13.87 -6.87 -13.92
C ALA A 97 -14.35 -6.37 -12.55
N ASN A 98 -14.73 -5.09 -12.45
CA ASN A 98 -15.26 -4.48 -11.22
C ASN A 98 -14.38 -4.69 -9.97
N GLY A 99 -13.06 -4.66 -10.12
CA GLY A 99 -12.12 -4.89 -9.02
C GLY A 99 -11.85 -6.36 -8.67
N VAL A 100 -12.50 -7.29 -9.37
CA VAL A 100 -12.27 -8.74 -9.27
C VAL A 100 -11.29 -9.16 -10.37
N VAL A 101 -10.19 -9.80 -9.96
CA VAL A 101 -9.22 -10.40 -10.86
C VAL A 101 -9.56 -11.88 -11.03
N THR A 102 -9.78 -12.29 -12.27
CA THR A 102 -10.02 -13.69 -12.62
C THR A 102 -8.88 -14.24 -13.46
N PHE A 103 -8.56 -15.52 -13.28
CA PHE A 103 -7.60 -16.21 -14.12
C PHE A 103 -8.23 -16.54 -15.48
N ALA A 104 -8.02 -15.67 -16.47
CA ALA A 104 -8.74 -15.68 -17.74
C ALA A 104 -8.33 -16.83 -18.67
N LYS A 105 -7.11 -17.33 -18.54
CA LYS A 105 -6.55 -18.35 -19.43
C LYS A 105 -5.50 -19.18 -18.71
N LEU A 106 -5.50 -20.49 -18.98
CA LEU A 106 -4.46 -21.40 -18.51
C LEU A 106 -3.13 -21.21 -19.26
N ASN A 107 -2.00 -21.29 -18.56
CA ASN A 107 -0.68 -21.20 -19.16
C ASN A 107 -0.20 -22.57 -19.67
N GLU A 108 -0.23 -22.75 -20.98
CA GLU A 108 0.19 -23.97 -21.69
C GLU A 108 1.46 -23.73 -22.54
N THR A 109 2.28 -22.73 -22.19
CA THR A 109 3.45 -22.35 -23.01
C THR A 109 4.71 -23.15 -22.70
N GLY A 110 4.72 -23.92 -21.61
CA GLY A 110 5.88 -24.70 -21.17
C GLY A 110 6.88 -23.88 -20.36
N GLN A 111 6.60 -22.60 -20.10
CA GLN A 111 7.40 -21.67 -19.31
C GLN A 111 6.49 -20.82 -18.42
N ALA A 112 7.01 -20.32 -17.31
CA ALA A 112 6.26 -19.39 -16.46
C ALA A 112 6.03 -18.06 -17.19
N VAL A 113 4.83 -17.50 -17.05
CA VAL A 113 4.48 -16.19 -17.60
C VAL A 113 4.39 -15.17 -16.46
N THR A 114 4.81 -13.94 -16.71
CA THR A 114 4.70 -12.86 -15.73
C THR A 114 3.72 -11.80 -16.23
N GLU A 115 2.81 -11.40 -15.35
CA GLU A 115 1.89 -10.28 -15.55
C GLU A 115 1.92 -9.35 -14.35
N LYS A 116 1.25 -8.21 -14.45
CA LYS A 116 1.21 -7.18 -13.42
C LYS A 116 -0.23 -6.87 -13.06
N ALA A 117 -0.49 -6.70 -11.77
CA ALA A 117 -1.75 -6.20 -11.25
C ALA A 117 -1.49 -4.93 -10.42
N THR A 118 -2.28 -3.89 -10.62
CA THR A 118 -2.15 -2.64 -9.86
C THR A 118 -3.18 -2.61 -8.75
N LEU A 119 -2.70 -2.58 -7.51
CA LEU A 119 -3.50 -2.29 -6.33
C LEU A 119 -3.53 -0.79 -6.08
N THR A 120 -4.71 -0.24 -5.86
CA THR A 120 -4.91 1.14 -5.43
C THR A 120 -5.39 1.14 -3.98
N PHE A 121 -4.69 1.91 -3.16
CA PHE A 121 -4.99 2.16 -1.76
C PHE A 121 -5.53 3.58 -1.65
N GLN A 122 -6.67 3.75 -0.99
CA GLN A 122 -7.28 5.06 -0.83
C GLN A 122 -7.82 5.24 0.59
N LYS A 123 -7.50 6.39 1.19
CA LYS A 123 -8.09 6.87 2.45
C LYS A 123 -8.29 8.37 2.36
N GLY A 124 -9.52 8.84 2.56
CA GLY A 124 -9.85 10.25 2.42
C GLY A 124 -9.46 10.79 1.04
N GLN A 125 -8.54 11.77 1.00
CA GLN A 125 -7.97 12.34 -0.24
C GLN A 125 -6.64 11.70 -0.64
N ALA A 126 -6.01 10.91 0.23
CA ALA A 126 -4.76 10.24 -0.07
C ALA A 126 -5.00 8.99 -0.93
N ASN A 127 -4.13 8.79 -1.92
CA ASN A 127 -4.08 7.56 -2.69
C ASN A 127 -2.63 7.16 -2.99
N THR A 128 -2.39 5.86 -3.06
CA THR A 128 -1.11 5.29 -3.49
C THR A 128 -1.37 4.01 -4.26
N THR A 129 -0.41 3.56 -5.05
CA THR A 129 -0.52 2.33 -5.82
C THR A 129 0.62 1.37 -5.53
N LEU A 130 0.35 0.07 -5.67
CA LEU A 130 1.35 -0.99 -5.66
C LEU A 130 1.17 -1.82 -6.92
N VAL A 131 2.27 -2.01 -7.66
CA VAL A 131 2.30 -2.94 -8.78
C VAL A 131 2.73 -4.29 -8.24
N VAL A 132 1.81 -5.25 -8.26
CA VAL A 132 2.03 -6.64 -7.89
C VAL A 132 2.41 -7.42 -9.14
N THR A 133 3.56 -8.08 -9.08
CA THR A 133 4.02 -9.00 -10.11
C THR A 133 3.38 -10.37 -9.88
N VAL A 134 2.66 -10.89 -10.86
CA VAL A 134 1.97 -12.17 -10.81
C VAL A 134 2.70 -13.15 -11.73
N THR A 135 3.31 -14.18 -11.15
CA THR A 135 3.96 -15.26 -11.91
C THR A 135 2.99 -16.42 -12.05
N ILE A 136 2.72 -16.83 -13.28
CA ILE A 136 1.77 -17.88 -13.63
C ILE A 136 2.56 -19.10 -14.08
N GLU A 137 2.46 -20.19 -13.33
CA GLU A 137 3.12 -21.44 -13.67
C GLU A 137 2.53 -22.09 -14.93
N SER A 138 3.39 -22.82 -15.64
CA SER A 138 2.96 -23.59 -16.80
C SER A 138 2.34 -24.92 -16.37
N LEU A 139 1.21 -25.29 -16.97
CA LEU A 139 0.57 -26.59 -16.78
C LEU A 139 1.36 -27.74 -17.39
N ILE A 140 2.11 -27.46 -18.45
CA ILE A 140 3.05 -28.42 -19.01
C ILE A 140 4.38 -28.28 -18.28
N ALA A 141 4.72 -29.31 -17.51
CA ALA A 141 6.07 -29.52 -17.00
C ALA A 141 6.98 -29.92 -18.17
N THR A 142 7.97 -29.09 -18.48
CA THR A 142 9.03 -29.47 -19.42
C THR A 142 9.88 -30.55 -18.75
N ALA A 143 9.84 -31.76 -19.32
CA ALA A 143 10.63 -32.92 -18.89
C ALA A 143 12.09 -32.82 -19.34
#